data_AF-A0A0S7ZMW9-F1
#
_entry.id   AF-A0A0S7ZMW9-F1
#
_cell.length_a   1.000
_cell.length_b   1.000
_cell.length_c   1.000
_cell.angle_alpha   90.00
_cell.angle_beta   90.00
_cell.angle_gamma   90.00
#
_symmetry.space_group_name_H-M   'P 1'
#
loop_
_entity.id
_entity.type
_entity.pdbx_description
1 polymer ?
#
loop_
_entity_poly.entity_id
_entity_poly.type
_entity_poly.pdbx_seq_one_letter_code
_entity_poly.pdbx_strand_id
1 'polypeptide(L)'
;MKTTFRNLRFTYVVFLTILLSACFGGGDDGGGGGQPPANTTVGGSVVKGVIKNATVDIYAISNGQIGSSPLTSVSTNSNGAYSFTLSADFSGPVMVEVHDNLSNTATMTCDNVSGCAGGASGYAFGADMPLGTITLKTYVQNVTGGSAQTVSITPLTLMAAKLLDKQVANGQKTYSAQSIADANSQ
;
A
#
# COMPACT_ATOMS: atom_id res chain seq x y z
N MET A 1 -23.81 -62.47 -25.41
CA MET A 1 -23.96 -63.69 -24.58
C MET A 1 -23.33 -63.36 -23.23
N LYS A 2 -24.15 -62.89 -22.28
CA LYS A 2 -24.61 -63.63 -21.08
C LYS A 2 -23.48 -63.88 -20.06
N THR A 3 -23.42 -63.09 -18.98
CA THR A 3 -23.84 -63.41 -17.57
C THR A 3 -22.64 -63.85 -16.69
N THR A 4 -22.45 -63.63 -15.39
CA THR A 4 -23.16 -62.97 -14.26
C THR A 4 -22.36 -63.23 -12.95
N PHE A 5 -22.23 -62.21 -12.08
CA PHE A 5 -22.17 -62.14 -10.59
C PHE A 5 -21.42 -63.14 -9.67
N ARG A 6 -20.74 -62.58 -8.63
CA ARG A 6 -21.00 -62.70 -7.15
C ARG A 6 -19.80 -62.08 -6.38
N ASN A 7 -19.86 -61.23 -5.34
CA ASN A 7 -20.61 -61.18 -4.07
C ASN A 7 -20.44 -59.75 -3.47
N LEU A 8 -21.48 -59.04 -3.03
CA LEU A 8 -22.13 -59.08 -1.69
C LEU A 8 -21.39 -58.28 -0.60
N ARG A 9 -21.86 -57.05 -0.30
CA ARG A 9 -22.34 -56.64 1.05
C ARG A 9 -23.00 -55.26 1.01
N PHE A 10 -24.15 -55.22 1.66
CA PHE A 10 -25.23 -54.24 1.58
C PHE A 10 -25.32 -53.59 2.96
N THR A 11 -25.08 -52.29 3.10
CA THR A 11 -25.54 -51.55 4.29
C THR A 11 -25.77 -50.08 3.93
N TYR A 12 -27.04 -49.78 3.65
CA TYR A 12 -27.66 -48.46 3.66
C TYR A 12 -28.10 -48.15 5.10
N VAL A 13 -27.88 -46.94 5.63
CA VAL A 13 -28.85 -46.24 6.50
C VAL A 13 -28.69 -44.72 6.35
N VAL A 14 -29.76 -44.08 5.87
CA VAL A 14 -30.06 -42.64 5.88
C VAL A 14 -31.06 -42.39 7.02
N PHE A 15 -30.86 -41.36 7.87
CA PHE A 15 -31.86 -40.79 8.80
C PHE A 15 -31.35 -39.39 9.24
N LEU A 16 -31.93 -38.22 8.92
CA LEU A 16 -33.28 -37.62 9.08
C LEU A 16 -33.46 -36.82 10.41
N THR A 17 -33.33 -35.48 10.30
CA THR A 17 -34.00 -34.33 10.98
C THR A 17 -34.15 -34.20 12.49
N ILE A 18 -33.85 -32.99 13.03
CA ILE A 18 -34.70 -32.31 14.04
C ILE A 18 -34.80 -30.81 13.72
N LEU A 19 -36.05 -30.34 13.65
CA LEU A 19 -36.52 -28.96 13.54
C LEU A 19 -36.54 -28.28 14.92
N LEU A 20 -36.14 -27.01 15.02
CA LEU A 20 -36.55 -26.12 16.11
C LEU A 20 -37.05 -24.78 15.51
N SER A 21 -38.37 -24.60 15.55
CA SER A 21 -39.10 -23.32 15.52
C SER A 21 -38.88 -22.59 16.86
N ALA A 22 -39.05 -21.30 17.11
CA ALA A 22 -39.81 -20.21 16.48
C ALA A 22 -39.39 -18.87 17.15
N CYS A 23 -39.96 -17.77 16.63
CA CYS A 23 -40.34 -16.49 17.28
C CYS A 23 -39.71 -15.28 16.56
N PHE A 24 -40.38 -14.60 15.62
CA PHE A 24 -41.47 -13.60 15.73
C PHE A 24 -41.03 -12.24 16.32
N GLY A 25 -41.30 -11.17 15.57
CA GLY A 25 -41.07 -9.75 15.89
C GLY A 25 -40.17 -9.12 14.82
N GLY A 26 -40.51 -8.04 14.13
CA GLY A 26 -41.53 -7.00 14.24
C GLY A 26 -40.99 -5.87 13.34
N GLY A 27 -41.82 -5.23 12.53
CA GLY A 27 -41.36 -4.27 11.52
C GLY A 27 -40.80 -2.97 12.10
N ASP A 28 -39.95 -2.31 11.34
CA ASP A 28 -39.81 -0.85 11.32
C ASP A 28 -39.21 -0.40 9.98
N ASP A 29 -39.94 0.49 9.31
CA ASP A 29 -39.50 1.30 8.19
C ASP A 29 -38.37 2.24 8.63
N GLY A 30 -37.30 2.37 7.85
CA GLY A 30 -36.26 3.32 8.22
C GLY A 30 -35.06 3.38 7.28
N GLY A 31 -35.20 4.20 6.23
CA GLY A 31 -34.09 4.98 5.67
C GLY A 31 -32.95 4.17 5.04
N GLY A 32 -33.06 3.93 3.74
CA GLY A 32 -31.91 3.67 2.87
C GLY A 32 -31.01 4.90 2.78
N GLY A 33 -30.33 5.23 3.88
CA GLY A 33 -29.14 6.07 3.87
C GLY A 33 -28.02 5.23 3.29
N GLY A 34 -27.72 5.44 2.01
CA GLY A 34 -26.52 4.89 1.39
C GLY A 34 -25.34 5.25 2.28
N GLN A 35 -24.74 4.24 2.91
CA GLN A 35 -23.52 4.43 3.69
C GLN A 35 -22.49 5.05 2.73
N PRO A 36 -21.97 6.25 3.04
CA PRO A 36 -20.99 6.87 2.18
C PRO A 36 -19.80 5.92 2.04
N PRO A 37 -19.18 5.84 0.85
CA PRO A 37 -18.12 4.89 0.60
C PRO A 37 -17.00 5.07 1.65
N ALA A 38 -16.60 3.97 2.30
CA ALA A 38 -15.60 4.04 3.37
C ALA A 38 -14.24 4.49 2.81
N ASN A 39 -13.83 5.67 3.24
CA ASN A 39 -12.54 6.28 2.95
C ASN A 39 -11.36 5.35 3.31
N THR A 40 -10.36 5.24 2.43
CA THR A 40 -9.24 4.29 2.57
C THR A 40 -8.03 4.96 3.14
N THR A 41 -7.68 4.72 4.40
CA THR A 41 -6.42 5.21 4.95
C THR A 41 -5.27 4.29 4.55
N VAL A 42 -4.37 4.78 3.68
CA VAL A 42 -3.06 4.17 3.46
C VAL A 42 -2.05 4.96 4.29
N GLY A 43 -1.49 4.28 5.28
CA GLY A 43 -0.47 4.81 6.17
C GLY A 43 0.90 4.23 5.86
N GLY A 44 1.95 4.84 6.37
CA GLY A 44 3.30 4.35 6.13
C GLY A 44 4.35 5.11 6.92
N SER A 45 5.58 4.59 6.92
CA SER A 45 6.73 5.29 7.48
C SER A 45 7.81 5.40 6.40
N VAL A 46 8.41 6.58 6.29
CA VAL A 46 9.55 6.82 5.43
C VAL A 46 10.82 6.58 6.25
N VAL A 47 11.51 5.48 5.99
CA VAL A 47 12.66 5.02 6.77
C VAL A 47 13.92 5.03 5.90
N LYS A 48 14.61 6.19 5.92
CA LYS A 48 16.03 6.38 5.59
C LYS A 48 16.56 7.40 6.61
N GLY A 49 16.60 7.00 7.88
CA GLY A 49 16.39 7.97 8.97
C GLY A 49 14.95 8.46 9.01
N VAL A 50 14.53 9.04 10.13
CA VAL A 50 13.17 9.60 10.27
C VAL A 50 13.11 10.86 9.41
N ILE A 51 12.37 10.82 8.29
CA ILE A 51 12.13 11.99 7.43
C ILE A 51 10.92 12.76 7.94
N LYS A 52 11.10 14.03 8.30
CA LYS A 52 10.10 14.89 8.93
C LYS A 52 9.71 16.02 7.99
N ASN A 53 8.44 16.39 8.01
CA ASN A 53 7.88 17.51 7.23
C ASN A 53 8.14 17.44 5.70
N ALA A 54 8.44 16.25 5.16
CA ALA A 54 8.53 16.01 3.72
C ALA A 54 7.14 15.90 3.09
N THR A 55 7.06 16.21 1.80
CA THR A 55 5.86 15.99 0.99
C THR A 55 5.84 14.54 0.52
N VAL A 56 4.68 13.90 0.61
CA VAL A 56 4.41 12.55 0.09
C VAL A 56 3.31 12.67 -0.95
N ASP A 57 3.66 12.48 -2.21
CA ASP A 57 2.76 12.52 -3.35
C ASP A 57 2.39 11.12 -3.81
N ILE A 58 1.11 10.92 -4.10
CA ILE A 58 0.56 9.63 -4.52
C ILE A 58 0.01 9.77 -5.93
N TYR A 59 0.52 8.98 -6.86
CA TYR A 59 0.11 9.01 -8.26
C TYR A 59 -0.58 7.71 -8.64
N ALA A 60 -1.72 7.82 -9.32
CA ALA A 60 -2.36 6.66 -9.93
C ALA A 60 -1.48 6.08 -11.03
N ILE A 61 -1.50 4.76 -11.16
CA ILE A 61 -0.97 4.07 -12.32
C ILE A 61 -2.14 3.49 -13.09
N SER A 62 -2.31 3.94 -14.33
CA SER A 62 -3.38 3.50 -15.22
C SER A 62 -2.82 3.19 -16.60
N ASN A 63 -3.28 2.10 -17.22
CA ASN A 63 -2.80 1.63 -18.52
C ASN A 63 -1.26 1.50 -18.59
N GLY A 64 -0.64 1.09 -17.48
CA GLY A 64 0.81 0.91 -17.37
C GLY A 64 1.61 2.22 -17.39
N GLN A 65 0.96 3.37 -17.16
CA GLN A 65 1.59 4.69 -17.09
C GLN A 65 1.27 5.38 -15.76
N ILE A 66 2.21 6.19 -15.28
CA ILE A 66 2.04 7.01 -14.08
C ILE A 66 1.29 8.28 -14.47
N GLY A 67 0.29 8.67 -13.68
CA GLY A 67 -0.44 9.92 -13.89
C GLY A 67 0.47 11.15 -13.78
N SER A 68 0.14 12.21 -14.51
CA SER A 68 0.92 13.47 -14.50
C SER A 68 0.71 14.31 -13.24
N SER A 69 -0.36 14.05 -12.49
CA SER A 69 -0.72 14.79 -11.28
C SER A 69 -0.97 13.81 -10.14
N PRO A 70 -0.62 14.19 -8.89
CA PRO A 70 -0.92 13.35 -7.74
C PRO A 70 -2.44 13.26 -7.53
N LEU A 71 -2.91 12.08 -7.13
CA LEU A 71 -4.24 11.88 -6.58
C LEU A 71 -4.43 12.66 -5.28
N THR A 72 -3.38 12.69 -4.47
CA THR A 72 -3.33 13.40 -3.19
C THR A 72 -1.89 13.60 -2.75
N SER A 73 -1.70 14.57 -1.86
CA SER A 73 -0.42 14.98 -1.30
C SER A 73 -0.59 15.16 0.21
N VAL A 74 0.31 14.57 0.99
CA VAL A 74 0.31 14.67 2.45
C VAL A 74 1.72 14.96 2.97
N SER A 75 1.86 15.25 4.25
CA SER A 75 3.17 15.49 4.86
C SER A 75 3.52 14.44 5.90
N THR A 76 4.80 14.08 5.99
CA THR A 76 5.32 13.23 7.08
C THR A 76 5.34 14.01 8.40
N ASN A 77 4.94 13.38 9.50
CA ASN A 77 5.01 13.96 10.84
C ASN A 77 6.44 13.88 11.46
N SER A 78 6.57 14.26 12.73
CA SER A 78 7.85 14.23 13.47
C SER A 78 8.48 12.84 13.62
N ASN A 79 7.67 11.78 13.45
CA ASN A 79 8.10 10.38 13.51
C ASN A 79 8.28 9.79 12.11
N GLY A 80 8.21 10.61 11.07
CA GLY A 80 8.28 10.20 9.67
C GLY A 80 7.14 9.31 9.21
N ALA A 81 6.04 9.30 9.96
CA ALA A 81 4.82 8.64 9.56
C ALA A 81 3.98 9.57 8.69
N TYR A 82 3.32 9.00 7.69
CA TYR A 82 2.36 9.69 6.84
C TYR A 82 1.09 8.84 6.73
N SER A 83 0.01 9.49 6.32
CA SER A 83 -1.28 8.86 6.14
C SER A 83 -2.06 9.66 5.10
N PHE A 84 -2.57 8.97 4.08
CA PHE A 84 -3.44 9.58 3.08
C PHE A 84 -4.71 8.76 2.92
N THR A 85 -5.74 9.42 2.40
CA THR A 85 -7.03 8.79 2.15
C THR A 85 -7.32 8.79 0.66
N LEU A 86 -7.57 7.61 0.08
CA LEU A 86 -8.12 7.50 -1.28
C LEU A 86 -9.62 7.25 -1.21
N SER A 87 -10.32 7.74 -2.23
CA SER A 87 -11.75 7.47 -2.42
C SER A 87 -12.02 5.97 -2.48
N ALA A 88 -13.17 5.52 -1.98
CA ALA A 88 -13.44 4.09 -1.86
C ALA A 88 -13.67 3.37 -3.20
N ASP A 89 -13.88 4.12 -4.27
CA ASP A 89 -13.96 3.62 -5.65
C ASP A 89 -12.56 3.45 -6.29
N PHE A 90 -11.50 3.96 -5.65
CA PHE A 90 -10.15 3.75 -6.13
C PHE A 90 -9.72 2.30 -5.91
N SER A 91 -9.36 1.64 -7.00
CA SER A 91 -8.67 0.36 -6.97
C SER A 91 -7.59 0.34 -8.04
N GLY A 92 -6.36 0.03 -7.63
CA GLY A 92 -5.27 -0.15 -8.58
C GLY A 92 -3.89 0.17 -8.01
N PRO A 93 -2.84 0.01 -8.84
CA PRO A 93 -1.48 0.33 -8.47
C PRO A 93 -1.28 1.84 -8.28
N VAL A 94 -0.36 2.21 -7.39
CA VAL A 94 0.07 3.59 -7.19
C VAL A 94 1.59 3.70 -7.09
N MET A 95 2.10 4.85 -7.51
CA MET A 95 3.44 5.30 -7.14
C MET A 95 3.32 6.22 -5.93
N VAL A 96 4.19 6.05 -4.95
CA VAL A 96 4.33 6.99 -3.83
C VAL A 96 5.73 7.60 -3.90
N GLU A 97 5.80 8.91 -3.94
CA GLU A 97 7.05 9.68 -4.02
C GLU A 97 7.16 10.61 -2.82
N VAL A 98 8.34 10.66 -2.22
CA VAL A 98 8.68 11.53 -1.09
C VAL A 98 9.76 12.49 -1.51
N HIS A 99 9.55 13.77 -1.29
CA HIS A 99 10.49 14.83 -1.61
C HIS A 99 10.40 15.95 -0.56
N ASP A 100 11.34 16.90 -0.63
CA ASP A 100 11.30 18.08 0.24
C ASP A 100 10.00 18.86 0.03
N ASN A 101 9.61 19.66 1.00
CA ASN A 101 8.47 20.55 0.82
C ASN A 101 8.87 21.81 0.05
N LEU A 102 7.88 22.54 -0.45
CA LEU A 102 8.09 23.78 -1.22
C LEU A 102 8.84 24.87 -0.44
N SER A 103 8.90 24.77 0.89
CA SER A 103 9.64 25.69 1.75
C SER A 103 11.06 25.21 2.07
N ASN A 104 11.49 24.06 1.55
CA ASN A 104 12.77 23.39 1.84
C ASN A 104 13.03 23.21 3.33
N THR A 105 11.97 22.85 4.08
CA THR A 105 12.03 22.67 5.54
C THR A 105 11.90 21.21 5.95
N ALA A 106 11.87 20.26 5.00
CA ALA A 106 11.93 18.86 5.35
C ALA A 106 13.32 18.52 5.89
N THR A 107 13.34 17.64 6.90
CA THR A 107 14.57 17.19 7.53
C THR A 107 14.60 15.68 7.58
N MET A 108 15.80 15.13 7.75
CA MET A 108 16.02 13.73 8.06
C MET A 108 16.92 13.63 9.29
N THR A 109 16.67 12.65 10.14
CA THR A 109 17.53 12.38 11.28
C THR A 109 18.78 11.61 10.83
N CYS A 110 19.96 12.08 11.23
CA CYS A 110 21.22 11.40 10.97
C CYS A 110 21.28 10.06 11.72
N ASP A 111 21.36 8.96 10.98
CA ASP A 111 21.36 7.59 11.49
C ASP A 111 22.77 6.95 11.52
N ASN A 112 23.80 7.70 11.12
CA ASN A 112 25.17 7.23 11.18
C ASN A 112 25.81 7.53 12.54
N VAL A 113 26.27 6.50 13.24
CA VAL A 113 26.95 6.62 14.55
C VAL A 113 28.21 7.49 14.49
N SER A 114 28.89 7.56 13.34
CA SER A 114 30.04 8.44 13.14
C SER A 114 29.66 9.88 12.75
N GLY A 115 28.37 10.21 12.74
CA GLY A 115 27.83 11.45 12.19
C GLY A 115 27.63 11.40 10.68
N CYS A 116 26.81 12.33 10.18
CA CYS A 116 26.47 12.47 8.78
C CYS A 116 27.17 13.70 8.19
N ALA A 117 27.59 13.60 6.93
CA ALA A 117 28.19 14.73 6.23
C ALA A 117 27.16 15.84 5.97
N GLY A 118 27.56 17.10 6.13
CA GLY A 118 26.78 18.27 5.75
C GLY A 118 27.07 19.52 6.59
N GLY A 119 26.80 20.71 6.04
CA GLY A 119 27.12 21.99 6.70
C GLY A 119 28.63 22.20 6.95
N ALA A 120 28.98 23.17 7.81
CA ALA A 120 30.36 23.51 8.13
C ALA A 120 31.06 22.52 9.08
N SER A 121 30.31 21.62 9.75
CA SER A 121 30.85 20.78 10.82
C SER A 121 30.30 19.33 10.83
N GLY A 122 29.47 18.95 9.86
CA GLY A 122 28.72 17.70 9.90
C GLY A 122 27.52 17.76 10.84
N TYR A 123 26.72 16.70 10.82
CA TYR A 123 25.59 16.48 11.72
C TYR A 123 25.92 15.30 12.66
N ALA A 124 25.71 15.47 13.96
CA ALA A 124 25.89 14.39 14.93
C ALA A 124 24.83 13.29 14.75
N PHE A 125 25.11 12.08 15.25
CA PHE A 125 24.11 11.02 15.33
C PHE A 125 22.86 11.50 16.08
N GLY A 126 21.68 11.27 15.51
CA GLY A 126 20.39 11.70 16.06
C GLY A 126 20.04 13.18 15.80
N ALA A 127 20.94 13.98 15.23
CA ALA A 127 20.63 15.35 14.83
C ALA A 127 19.78 15.38 13.56
N ASP A 128 18.90 16.37 13.46
CA ASP A 128 18.15 16.63 12.23
C ASP A 128 19.01 17.42 11.24
N MET A 129 19.00 16.98 9.99
CA MET A 129 19.68 17.61 8.87
C MET A 129 18.68 17.89 7.73
N PRO A 130 18.90 18.93 6.90
CA PRO A 130 18.04 19.19 5.75
C PRO A 130 17.95 17.96 4.83
N LEU A 131 16.76 17.68 4.32
CA LEU A 131 16.55 16.58 3.37
C LEU A 131 17.27 16.85 2.04
N GLY A 132 17.28 18.11 1.60
CA GLY A 132 17.93 18.53 0.35
C GLY A 132 17.20 18.00 -0.87
N THR A 133 17.93 17.55 -1.89
CA THR A 133 17.36 17.09 -3.16
C THR A 133 17.05 15.58 -3.19
N ILE A 134 17.04 14.92 -2.02
CA ILE A 134 16.79 13.49 -1.94
C ILE A 134 15.30 13.22 -2.20
N THR A 135 15.03 12.41 -3.22
CA THR A 135 13.71 11.86 -3.50
C THR A 135 13.71 10.35 -3.23
N LEU A 136 12.73 9.88 -2.45
CA LEU A 136 12.44 8.46 -2.29
C LEU A 136 11.17 8.12 -3.07
N LYS A 137 11.10 6.88 -3.57
CA LYS A 137 9.99 6.40 -4.39
C LYS A 137 9.70 4.95 -4.05
N THR A 138 8.45 4.56 -4.12
CA THR A 138 8.03 3.16 -4.05
C THR A 138 6.79 2.93 -4.91
N TYR A 139 6.56 1.67 -5.29
CA TYR A 139 5.36 1.25 -5.99
C TYR A 139 4.54 0.31 -5.13
N VAL A 140 3.23 0.53 -5.11
CA VAL A 140 2.27 -0.32 -4.40
C VAL A 140 1.44 -1.04 -5.45
N GLN A 141 1.46 -2.38 -5.42
CA GLN A 141 0.87 -3.21 -6.49
C GLN A 141 -0.63 -3.04 -6.62
N ASN A 142 -1.34 -2.82 -5.51
CA ASN A 142 -2.78 -2.62 -5.49
C ASN A 142 -3.21 -1.95 -4.18
N VAL A 143 -3.79 -0.77 -4.29
CA VAL A 143 -4.52 -0.10 -3.20
C VAL A 143 -6.00 -0.27 -3.48
N THR A 144 -6.78 -0.66 -2.48
CA THR A 144 -8.22 -0.89 -2.62
C THR A 144 -8.99 -0.08 -1.59
N GLY A 145 -10.04 0.58 -2.07
CA GLY A 145 -11.13 1.16 -1.29
C GLY A 145 -11.46 0.42 0.01
N GLY A 146 -11.42 1.11 1.15
CA GLY A 146 -11.85 0.58 2.46
C GLY A 146 -10.86 -0.35 3.17
N SER A 147 -9.68 -0.61 2.62
CA SER A 147 -8.65 -1.45 3.26
C SER A 147 -7.45 -0.63 3.73
N ALA A 148 -7.17 -0.65 5.04
CA ALA A 148 -5.96 -0.05 5.57
C ALA A 148 -4.73 -0.81 5.05
N GLN A 149 -3.80 -0.09 4.43
CA GLN A 149 -2.52 -0.65 4.00
C GLN A 149 -1.36 0.13 4.63
N THR A 150 -0.29 -0.59 4.96
CA THR A 150 0.95 0.02 5.47
C THR A 150 2.04 -0.11 4.43
N VAL A 151 2.60 1.03 4.00
CA VAL A 151 3.67 1.07 2.99
C VAL A 151 4.89 1.74 3.61
N SER A 152 6.00 1.02 3.71
CA SER A 152 7.26 1.61 4.15
C SER A 152 8.03 2.13 2.94
N ILE A 153 8.47 3.39 3.00
CA ILE A 153 9.28 4.00 1.95
C ILE A 153 10.72 4.04 2.44
N THR A 154 11.59 3.22 1.85
CA THR A 154 12.96 3.03 2.32
C THR A 154 13.95 3.11 1.14
N PRO A 155 15.27 3.17 1.39
CA PRO A 155 16.26 3.02 0.33
C PRO A 155 16.07 1.73 -0.45
N LEU A 156 15.64 0.65 0.23
CA LEU A 156 15.41 -0.64 -0.41
C LEU A 156 14.23 -0.56 -1.40
N THR A 157 13.10 0.02 -0.98
CA THR A 157 11.95 0.18 -1.89
C THR A 157 12.25 1.16 -3.02
N LEU A 158 13.11 2.16 -2.78
CA LEU A 158 13.62 3.03 -3.85
C LEU A 158 14.46 2.25 -4.87
N MET A 159 15.32 1.33 -4.42
CA MET A 159 16.11 0.50 -5.33
C MET A 159 15.20 -0.41 -6.17
N ALA A 160 14.20 -1.03 -5.56
CA ALA A 160 13.17 -1.80 -6.27
C ALA A 160 12.42 -0.93 -7.30
N ALA A 161 12.01 0.28 -6.91
CA ALA A 161 11.35 1.22 -7.81
C ALA A 161 12.24 1.61 -8.99
N LYS A 162 13.51 1.97 -8.74
CA LYS A 162 14.47 2.31 -9.81
C LYS A 162 14.77 1.14 -10.75
N LEU A 163 14.77 -0.09 -10.24
CA LEU A 163 14.94 -1.27 -11.08
C LEU A 163 13.73 -1.43 -12.02
N LEU A 164 12.51 -1.27 -11.50
CA LEU A 164 11.31 -1.30 -12.32
C LEU A 164 11.30 -0.16 -13.36
N ASP A 165 11.63 1.06 -12.96
CA ASP A 165 11.74 2.22 -13.86
C ASP A 165 12.67 1.93 -15.03
N LYS A 166 13.83 1.32 -14.75
CA LYS A 166 14.81 0.92 -15.77
C LYS A 166 14.24 -0.15 -16.72
N GLN A 167 13.53 -1.14 -16.20
CA GLN A 167 12.90 -2.18 -17.03
C GLN A 167 11.78 -1.61 -17.91
N VAL A 168 10.99 -0.66 -17.39
CA VAL A 168 9.95 0.03 -18.16
C VAL A 168 10.57 0.92 -19.24
N ALA A 169 11.60 1.68 -18.91
CA ALA A 169 12.33 2.52 -19.87
C ALA A 169 12.96 1.70 -21.02
N ASN A 170 13.38 0.46 -20.73
CA ASN A 170 13.90 -0.46 -21.73
C ASN A 170 12.80 -1.22 -22.51
N GLY A 171 11.52 -0.96 -22.25
CA GLY A 171 10.40 -1.66 -22.87
C GLY A 171 10.23 -3.12 -22.43
N GLN A 172 10.88 -3.54 -21.33
CA GLN A 172 10.87 -4.93 -20.85
C GLN A 172 9.65 -5.22 -19.96
N LYS A 173 9.14 -4.21 -19.26
CA LYS A 173 7.95 -4.30 -18.40
C LYS A 173 7.06 -3.06 -18.58
N THR A 174 5.86 -3.13 -18.05
CA THR A 174 4.99 -1.97 -17.78
C THR A 174 4.76 -1.84 -16.27
N TYR A 175 4.23 -0.71 -15.82
CA TYR A 175 3.78 -0.54 -14.44
C TYR A 175 2.46 -1.31 -14.20
N SER A 176 2.54 -2.63 -14.23
CA SER A 176 1.45 -3.55 -13.88
C SER A 176 1.55 -3.99 -12.42
N ALA A 177 0.44 -4.40 -11.81
CA ALA A 177 0.45 -4.95 -10.45
C ALA A 177 1.44 -6.12 -10.29
N GLN A 178 1.55 -6.98 -11.30
CA GLN A 178 2.51 -8.09 -11.31
C GLN A 178 3.96 -7.59 -11.37
N SER A 179 4.27 -6.68 -12.29
CA SER A 179 5.61 -6.10 -12.40
C SER A 179 6.07 -5.43 -11.11
N ILE A 180 5.14 -4.77 -10.42
CA ILE A 180 5.38 -4.11 -9.13
C ILE A 180 5.62 -5.16 -8.03
N ALA A 181 4.82 -6.22 -7.98
CA ALA A 181 5.01 -7.31 -7.03
C ALA A 181 6.37 -8.02 -7.24
N ASP A 182 6.76 -8.26 -8.49
CA ASP A 182 8.07 -8.83 -8.82
C ASP A 182 9.22 -7.90 -8.39
N ALA A 183 9.06 -6.59 -8.53
CA ALA A 183 10.08 -5.62 -8.13
C ALA A 183 10.22 -5.56 -6.60
N ASN A 184 9.10 -5.60 -5.87
CA ASN A 184 9.07 -5.54 -4.42
C ASN A 184 9.49 -6.86 -3.73
N SER A 185 9.63 -7.96 -4.48
CA SER A 185 10.04 -9.28 -3.98
C SER A 185 11.51 -9.61 -4.22
N GLN A 186 12.26 -8.73 -4.87
CA GLN A 186 13.72 -8.83 -5.03
C GLN A 186 14.47 -8.21 -3.86
#